data_AF-A0A8X6FHG4-F1
#
_entry.id   AF-A0A8X6FHG4-F1
#
_cell.length_a   1.000
_cell.length_b   1.000
_cell.length_c   1.000
_cell.angle_alpha   90.00
_cell.angle_beta   90.00
_cell.angle_gamma   90.00
#
_symmetry.space_group_name_H-M   'P 1'
#
loop_
_entity.id
_entity.type
_entity.pdbx_description
1 polymer ?
#
loop_
_entity_poly.entity_id
_entity_poly.type
_entity_poly.pdbx_seq_one_letter_code
_entity_poly.pdbx_strand_id
1 'polypeptide(L)'
;MLYHVVCEDPRNWDRQLPFLLFAYREVTNTTTGVSPFRLLYGREARGSLAILKSSWAGEIYLPTNISKSAADYLQETKIMMEKAADSASLTAAQKQKKLWRLLQQEIICKEF
;
A
#
# COMPACT_ATOMS: atom_id res chain seq x y z
N MET A 1 -8.86 5.46 -1.46
CA MET A 1 -8.18 4.18 -1.16
C MET A 1 -8.64 3.66 0.20
N LEU A 2 -8.49 4.43 1.28
CA LEU A 2 -9.03 4.12 2.61
C LEU A 2 -10.48 3.63 2.62
N TYR A 3 -11.40 4.37 1.99
CA TYR A 3 -12.80 3.97 1.89
C TYR A 3 -13.01 2.55 1.33
N HIS A 4 -12.24 2.17 0.31
CA HIS A 4 -12.39 0.85 -0.31
C HIS A 4 -11.94 -0.27 0.63
N VAL A 5 -10.84 -0.07 1.35
CA VAL A 5 -10.31 -1.02 2.34
C VAL A 5 -11.28 -1.17 3.52
N VAL A 6 -11.84 -0.05 4.01
CA VAL A 6 -12.83 -0.06 5.10
C VAL A 6 -14.14 -0.74 4.67
N CYS A 7 -14.58 -0.58 3.42
CA CYS A 7 -15.77 -1.26 2.92
C CYS A 7 -15.55 -2.77 2.70
N GLU A 8 -14.32 -3.20 2.40
CA GLU A 8 -13.99 -4.59 2.14
C GLU A 8 -13.91 -5.42 3.44
N ASP A 9 -13.34 -4.86 4.52
CA ASP A 9 -13.39 -5.46 5.86
C ASP A 9 -13.71 -4.39 6.92
N PRO A 10 -14.99 -4.07 7.15
CA PRO A 10 -15.40 -3.05 8.10
C PRO A 10 -15.12 -3.43 9.55
N ARG A 11 -14.93 -4.72 9.85
CA ARG A 11 -14.80 -5.22 11.23
C ARG A 11 -13.36 -5.18 11.72
N ASN A 12 -12.38 -5.32 10.83
CA ASN A 12 -10.96 -5.27 11.17
C ASN A 12 -10.20 -4.17 10.42
N TRP A 13 -10.89 -3.10 10.04
CA TRP A 13 -10.28 -1.98 9.30
C TRP A 13 -9.08 -1.36 10.04
N ASP A 14 -9.11 -1.38 11.37
CA ASP A 14 -8.06 -0.90 12.28
C ASP A 14 -6.76 -1.68 12.11
N ARG A 15 -6.86 -2.99 11.84
CA ARG A 15 -5.70 -3.85 11.60
C ARG A 15 -5.07 -3.62 10.25
N GLN A 16 -5.86 -3.22 9.26
CA GLN A 16 -5.40 -2.95 7.89
C GLN A 16 -4.80 -1.55 7.74
N LEU A 17 -5.21 -0.62 8.60
CA LEU A 17 -4.81 0.79 8.57
C LEU A 17 -3.27 1.00 8.58
N PRO A 18 -2.48 0.36 9.45
CA PRO A 18 -1.02 0.55 9.47
C PRO A 18 -0.36 0.12 8.15
N PHE A 19 -0.80 -0.98 7.55
CA PHE A 19 -0.26 -1.48 6.28
C PHE A 19 -0.58 -0.54 5.13
N LEU A 20 -1.81 -0.03 5.07
CA LEU A 20 -2.24 0.92 4.05
C LEU A 20 -1.47 2.26 4.14
N LEU A 21 -1.33 2.80 5.35
CA LEU A 21 -0.58 4.04 5.59
C LEU A 21 0.90 3.87 5.27
N PHE A 22 1.47 2.71 5.57
CA PHE A 22 2.85 2.40 5.21
C PHE A 22 3.04 2.40 3.69
N ALA A 23 2.21 1.66 2.95
CA ALA A 23 2.26 1.60 1.49
C ALA A 23 2.12 3.00 0.86
N TYR A 24 1.18 3.81 1.35
CA TYR A 24 0.98 5.17 0.83
C TYR A 24 2.19 6.09 1.07
N ARG A 25 2.91 5.91 2.19
CA ARG A 25 4.07 6.74 2.55
C ARG A 25 5.37 6.28 1.90
N GLU A 26 5.46 5.01 1.54
CA GLU A 26 6.64 4.41 0.92
C GLU A 26 6.68 4.64 -0.60
N VAL A 27 5.53 4.58 -1.27
CA VAL A 27 5.44 4.75 -2.74
C VAL A 27 5.87 6.15 -3.17
N THR A 28 6.72 6.23 -4.19
CA THR A 28 7.12 7.49 -4.81
C THR A 28 5.95 8.13 -5.53
N ASN A 29 5.73 9.42 -5.28
CA ASN A 29 4.70 10.16 -5.99
C ASN A 29 5.25 10.53 -7.39
N THR A 30 4.45 10.35 -8.43
CA THR A 30 4.87 10.60 -9.83
C THR A 30 5.17 12.07 -10.12
N THR A 31 4.52 13.00 -9.44
CA THR A 31 4.73 14.44 -9.62
C THR A 31 6.02 14.91 -8.95
N THR A 32 6.31 14.43 -7.75
CA THR A 32 7.46 14.88 -6.95
C THR A 32 8.69 13.98 -7.12
N GLY A 33 8.53 12.77 -7.64
CA GLY A 33 9.59 11.76 -7.77
C GLY A 33 10.10 11.17 -6.45
N VAL A 34 9.62 11.69 -5.30
CA VAL A 34 10.06 11.30 -3.96
C VAL A 34 8.89 10.74 -3.15
N SER A 35 9.18 9.80 -2.25
CA SER A 35 8.15 9.25 -1.35
C SER A 35 7.83 10.23 -0.21
N PRO A 36 6.57 10.27 0.27
CA PRO A 36 6.20 11.12 1.40
C PRO A 36 7.05 10.86 2.65
N PHE A 37 7.43 9.61 2.92
CA PHE A 37 8.30 9.26 4.05
C PHE A 37 9.68 9.89 3.91
N ARG A 38 10.26 9.82 2.70
CA ARG A 38 11.56 10.42 2.41
C ARG A 38 11.53 11.93 2.52
N LEU A 39 10.44 12.56 2.09
CA LEU A 39 10.25 14.01 2.19
C LEU A 39 10.22 14.48 3.65
N LEU A 40 9.52 13.74 4.53
CA LEU A 40 9.38 14.11 5.93
C LEU A 40 10.63 13.83 6.77
N TYR A 41 11.27 12.67 6.57
CA TYR A 41 12.35 12.19 7.45
C TYR A 41 13.74 12.23 6.83
N GLY A 42 13.86 12.56 5.54
CA GLY A 42 15.16 12.59 4.84
C GLY A 42 15.81 11.22 4.62
N ARG A 43 15.12 10.12 4.93
CA ARG A 43 15.62 8.73 4.79
C ARG A 43 14.55 7.82 4.20
N GLU A 44 14.97 6.67 3.68
CA GLU A 44 14.01 5.66 3.20
C GLU A 44 13.26 4.99 4.36
N ALA A 45 12.02 4.60 4.09
CA ALA A 45 11.23 3.83 5.04
C ALA A 45 11.86 2.45 5.22
N ARG A 46 12.09 2.03 6.46
CA ARG A 46 12.46 0.63 6.75
C ARG A 46 11.18 -0.16 6.96
N GLY A 47 10.79 -0.94 5.96
CA GLY A 47 9.68 -1.88 6.05
C GLY A 47 10.03 -3.16 6.82
N SER A 48 9.03 -4.01 7.02
CA SER A 48 9.17 -5.33 7.65
C SER A 48 10.23 -6.20 6.98
N LEU A 49 10.32 -6.15 5.64
CA LEU A 49 11.33 -6.88 4.86
C LEU A 49 12.75 -6.38 5.10
N ALA A 50 12.93 -5.06 5.26
CA ALA A 50 14.24 -4.49 5.56
C ALA A 50 14.72 -4.94 6.95
N ILE A 51 13.82 -4.97 7.93
CA ILE A 51 14.11 -5.47 9.29
C ILE A 51 14.47 -6.95 9.26
N LEU A 52 13.72 -7.76 8.51
CA LEU A 52 14.00 -9.18 8.36
C LEU A 52 15.36 -9.44 7.70
N LYS A 53 15.67 -8.70 6.62
CA LYS A 53 16.97 -8.77 5.95
C LYS A 53 18.10 -8.48 6.92
N SER A 54 17.99 -7.40 7.69
CA SER A 54 18.99 -7.05 8.71
C SER A 54 19.10 -8.11 9.80
N SER A 55 18.00 -8.77 10.17
CA SER A 55 18.05 -9.87 11.13
C SER A 55 18.78 -11.09 10.60
N TRP A 56 18.50 -11.50 9.36
CA TRP A 56 19.21 -12.60 8.71
C TRP A 56 20.68 -12.30 8.42
N ALA A 57 21.01 -11.03 8.17
CA ALA A 57 22.38 -10.56 8.02
C ALA A 57 23.14 -10.49 9.37
N GLY A 58 22.48 -10.74 10.50
CA GLY A 58 23.07 -10.66 11.83
C GLY A 58 23.29 -9.23 12.34
N GLU A 59 22.73 -8.21 11.67
CA GLU A 59 22.82 -6.81 12.08
C GLU A 59 21.87 -6.49 13.25
N ILE A 60 20.76 -7.23 13.36
CA ILE A 60 19.71 -7.02 14.36
C ILE A 60 19.29 -8.36 14.97
N TYR A 61 19.31 -8.47 16.29
CA TYR A 61 18.80 -9.64 17.00
C TYR A 61 17.30 -9.46 17.30
N LEU A 62 16.47 -10.32 16.71
CA LEU A 62 15.04 -10.39 17.01
C LEU A 62 14.80 -11.39 18.16
N PRO A 63 13.98 -11.06 19.17
CA PRO A 63 13.67 -11.98 20.26
C PRO A 63 12.93 -13.22 19.72
N THR A 64 13.42 -14.41 20.06
CA THR A 64 12.93 -15.70 19.52
C THR A 64 11.55 -16.12 20.07
N ASN A 65 11.04 -15.42 21.09
CA ASN A 65 9.76 -15.73 21.78
C ASN A 65 8.53 -15.07 21.13
N ILE A 66 8.49 -14.99 19.80
CA ILE A 66 7.34 -14.40 19.08
C ILE A 66 6.37 -15.53 18.70
N SER A 67 5.11 -15.40 19.14
CA SER A 67 4.06 -16.43 19.10
C SER A 67 3.61 -16.89 17.71
N LYS A 68 4.12 -16.27 16.64
CA LYS A 68 4.03 -16.73 15.26
C LYS A 68 5.44 -16.82 14.71
N SER A 69 5.77 -17.92 14.02
CA SER A 69 7.04 -17.99 13.28
C SER A 69 7.15 -16.77 12.38
N ALA A 70 8.34 -16.15 12.30
CA ALA A 70 8.56 -15.01 11.41
C ALA A 70 8.12 -15.35 9.96
N ALA A 71 8.25 -16.62 9.56
CA ALA A 71 7.77 -17.13 8.28
C ALA A 71 6.24 -16.99 8.13
N ASP A 72 5.45 -17.36 9.14
CA ASP A 72 3.98 -17.29 9.08
C ASP A 72 3.50 -15.85 8.95
N TYR A 73 4.13 -14.93 9.68
CA TYR A 73 3.83 -13.49 9.57
C TYR A 73 4.15 -12.94 8.18
N LEU A 74 5.31 -13.31 7.62
CA LEU A 74 5.69 -12.88 6.27
C LEU A 74 4.76 -13.44 5.21
N GLN A 75 4.32 -14.69 5.36
CA GLN A 75 3.37 -15.29 4.44
C GLN A 75 2.00 -14.62 4.52
N GLU A 76 1.52 -14.33 5.73
CA GLU A 76 0.28 -13.58 5.96
C GLU A 76 0.35 -12.16 5.37
N THR A 77 1.45 -11.44 5.62
CA THR A 77 1.65 -10.09 5.05
C THR A 77 1.76 -10.10 3.53
N LYS A 78 2.43 -11.10 2.94
CA LYS A 78 2.50 -11.27 1.48
C LYS A 78 1.10 -11.43 0.88
N ILE A 79 0.30 -12.36 1.42
CA ILE A 79 -1.07 -12.60 0.93
C ILE A 79 -1.93 -11.33 1.06
N MET A 80 -1.81 -10.61 2.18
CA MET A 80 -2.54 -9.36 2.37
C MET A 80 -2.10 -8.26 1.38
N MET A 81 -0.80 -8.14 1.10
CA MET A 81 -0.28 -7.17 0.12
C MET A 81 -0.72 -7.50 -1.31
N GLU A 82 -0.73 -8.78 -1.71
CA GLU A 82 -1.22 -9.21 -3.02
C GLU A 82 -2.71 -8.87 -3.19
N LYS A 83 -3.54 -9.19 -2.20
CA LYS A 83 -4.96 -8.81 -2.21
C LYS A 83 -5.17 -7.30 -2.29
N ALA A 84 -4.40 -6.53 -1.52
CA ALA A 84 -4.48 -5.07 -1.54
C ALA A 84 -4.03 -4.48 -2.88
N ALA A 85 -3.06 -5.10 -3.56
CA ALA A 85 -2.62 -4.69 -4.89
C ALA A 85 -3.71 -4.97 -5.95
N ASP A 86 -4.34 -6.14 -5.89
CA ASP A 86 -5.45 -6.50 -6.77
C ASP A 86 -6.63 -5.53 -6.61
N SER A 87 -7.05 -5.27 -5.36
CA SER A 87 -8.15 -4.33 -5.09
C SER A 87 -7.82 -2.89 -5.48
N ALA A 88 -6.56 -2.46 -5.29
CA ALA A 88 -6.07 -1.16 -5.73
C ALA A 88 -6.09 -1.02 -7.27
N SER A 89 -5.63 -2.04 -8.00
CA SER A 89 -5.58 -2.03 -9.47
C SER A 89 -6.98 -2.00 -10.09
N LEU A 90 -7.91 -2.79 -9.56
CA LEU A 90 -9.31 -2.80 -9.97
C LEU A 90 -9.97 -1.44 -9.74
N THR A 91 -9.75 -0.85 -8.55
CA THR A 91 -10.30 0.47 -8.20
C THR A 91 -9.73 1.57 -9.08
N ALA A 92 -8.42 1.56 -9.34
CA ALA A 92 -7.76 2.53 -10.22
C ALA A 92 -8.31 2.44 -11.65
N ALA A 93 -8.43 1.23 -12.19
CA ALA A 93 -8.97 1.00 -13.54
C ALA A 93 -10.43 1.45 -13.67
N GLN A 94 -11.27 1.18 -12.66
CA GLN A 94 -12.66 1.63 -12.65
C GLN A 94 -12.79 3.15 -12.63
N LYS A 95 -12.02 3.83 -11.78
CA LYS A 95 -12.00 5.30 -11.73
C LYS A 95 -11.52 5.90 -13.03
N GLN A 96 -10.48 5.32 -13.62
CA GLN A 96 -9.95 5.77 -14.91
C GLN A 96 -10.98 5.59 -16.03
N LYS A 97 -11.65 4.44 -16.13
CA LYS A 97 -12.77 4.23 -17.08
C LYS A 97 -13.93 5.21 -16.88
N LYS A 98 -14.24 5.60 -15.63
CA LYS A 98 -15.28 6.59 -15.35
C LYS A 98 -14.84 7.99 -15.80
N LEU A 99 -13.60 8.36 -15.51
CA LEU A 99 -13.03 9.64 -15.92
C LEU A 99 -13.00 9.78 -17.45
N TRP A 100 -12.55 8.75 -18.16
CA TRP A 100 -12.55 8.72 -19.62
C TRP A 100 -13.96 8.89 -20.20
N ARG A 101 -14.99 8.25 -19.60
CA ARG A 101 -16.39 8.44 -20.03
C ARG A 101 -16.89 9.87 -19.87
N LEU A 102 -16.57 10.53 -18.75
CA LEU A 102 -16.99 11.92 -18.50
C LEU A 102 -16.29 12.89 -19.44
N LEU A 103 -14.98 12.73 -19.65
CA LEU A 103 -14.22 13.55 -20.60
C LEU A 103 -14.76 13.40 -22.03
N GLN A 104 -15.11 12.17 -22.43
CA GLN A 104 -15.67 11.94 -23.75
C GLN A 104 -17.05 12.59 -23.93
N GLN A 105 -17.86 12.64 -22.87
CA GLN A 105 -19.13 13.36 -22.85
C GLN A 105 -18.94 14.88 -22.95
N GLU A 106 -17.98 15.45 -22.20
CA GLU A 106 -17.67 16.88 -22.28
C GLU A 106 -17.10 17.31 -23.63
N ILE A 107 -16.27 16.48 -24.26
CA ILE A 107 -15.73 16.76 -25.60
C ILE A 107 -16.86 16.76 -26.62
N ILE A 108 -17.74 15.75 -26.61
CA ILE A 108 -18.90 15.68 -27.50
C ILE A 108 -19.83 16.88 -27.28
N CYS A 109 -20.06 17.32 -26.04
CA CYS A 109 -20.91 18.48 -25.74
C CYS A 109 -20.28 19.84 -26.08
N LYS A 110 -18.97 19.92 -26.36
CA LYS A 110 -18.29 21.17 -26.78
C LYS A 110 -18.13 21.29 -28.30
N GLU A 111 -18.36 20.22 -29.05
CA GLU A 111 -18.33 20.20 -30.52
C GLU A 111 -19.69 20.51 -31.16
N PHE A 112 -20.72 20.77 -30.35
CA PHE A 112 -22.04 21.31 -30.74
C PHE A 112 -22.29 22.63 -30.03
#